data_AF-A0A0M0HT57-F1
#
_entry.id   AF-A0A0M0HT57-F1
#
_cell.length_a   1.000
_cell.length_b   1.000
_cell.length_c   1.000
_cell.angle_alpha   90.00
_cell.angle_beta   90.00
_cell.angle_gamma   90.00
#
_symmetry.space_group_name_H-M   'P 1'
#
loop_
_entity.id
_entity.type
_entity.pdbx_description
1 polymer ?
#
loop_
_entity_poly.entity_id
_entity_poly.type
_entity_poly.pdbx_seq_one_letter_code
_entity_poly.pdbx_strand_id
1 'polypeptide(L)'
;MQQQRRKQKGFTLIELMIVVAIIGVLSAIAVPAYQNYVAKSEAASALATLKSVVTPAELYIQENGDFSATDQTAVFGAVGISSGSNTLGTLSVSGNNAIQFKFSKGSMAESGSEGTITFKKNSSAGWACTTANIPSAAQPTSCS
;
A
#
# COMPACT_ATOMS: atom_id res chain seq x y z
N MET A 1 -52.26 30.79 -27.65
CA MET A 1 -51.74 29.98 -26.52
C MET A 1 -50.60 30.75 -25.86
N GLN A 2 -50.80 31.33 -24.68
CA GLN A 2 -49.74 32.06 -23.97
C GLN A 2 -48.87 31.04 -23.20
N GLN A 3 -47.67 30.78 -23.70
CA GLN A 3 -46.66 29.99 -22.98
C GLN A 3 -46.18 30.77 -21.74
N GLN A 4 -46.55 30.30 -20.55
CA GLN A 4 -45.95 30.77 -19.30
C GLN A 4 -44.46 30.39 -19.27
N ARG A 5 -43.58 31.39 -19.43
CA ARG A 5 -42.15 31.21 -19.15
C ARG A 5 -41.98 31.00 -17.65
N ARG A 6 -41.67 29.77 -17.22
CA ARG A 6 -41.23 29.49 -15.85
C ARG A 6 -39.99 30.35 -15.58
N LYS A 7 -40.05 31.26 -14.61
CA LYS A 7 -38.88 32.03 -14.15
C LYS A 7 -37.85 31.03 -13.61
N GLN A 8 -36.73 30.85 -14.29
CA GLN A 8 -35.60 30.12 -13.75
C GLN A 8 -35.08 30.87 -12.52
N LYS A 9 -35.25 30.28 -11.33
CA LYS A 9 -34.59 30.75 -10.11
C LYS A 9 -33.15 30.26 -10.16
N GLY A 10 -32.20 31.17 -10.40
CA GLY A 10 -30.77 30.89 -10.28
C GLY A 10 -30.34 30.88 -8.82
N PHE A 11 -29.19 30.24 -8.55
CA PHE A 11 -28.50 30.29 -7.26
C PHE A 11 -27.88 31.68 -7.05
N THR A 12 -27.91 32.22 -5.84
CA THR A 12 -27.23 33.48 -5.55
C THR A 12 -25.73 33.26 -5.34
N LEU A 13 -24.93 34.28 -5.65
CA LEU A 13 -23.47 34.22 -5.41
C LEU A 13 -23.15 34.03 -3.92
N ILE A 14 -23.96 34.61 -3.03
CA ILE A 14 -23.76 34.49 -1.59
C ILE A 14 -24.07 33.07 -1.09
N GLU A 15 -25.10 32.41 -1.62
CA GLU A 15 -25.38 31.01 -1.30
C GLU A 15 -24.22 30.10 -1.75
N LEU A 16 -23.66 30.34 -2.94
CA LEU A 16 -22.50 29.58 -3.41
C LEU A 16 -21.26 29.79 -2.54
N MET A 17 -20.98 31.02 -2.12
CA MET A 17 -19.84 31.32 -1.25
C MET A 17 -19.92 30.59 0.10
N ILE A 18 -21.11 30.56 0.71
CA ILE A 18 -21.33 29.86 1.99
C ILE A 18 -21.14 28.35 1.81
N VAL A 19 -21.66 27.78 0.72
CA VAL A 19 -21.51 26.35 0.43
C VAL A 19 -20.03 25.98 0.26
N VAL A 20 -19.26 26.78 -0.49
CA VAL A 20 -17.81 26.53 -0.67
C VAL A 20 -17.06 26.66 0.66
N ALA A 21 -17.43 27.63 1.51
CA ALA A 21 -16.81 27.77 2.83
C ALA A 21 -17.04 26.54 3.72
N ILE A 22 -18.27 26.01 3.74
CA ILE A 22 -18.60 24.81 4.53
C ILE A 22 -17.87 23.58 4.00
N ILE A 23 -17.86 23.37 2.67
CA ILE A 23 -17.13 22.25 2.04
C ILE A 23 -15.62 22.39 2.30
N GLY A 24 -15.07 23.61 2.30
CA GLY A 24 -13.69 23.89 2.65
C GLY A 24 -13.33 23.37 4.04
N VAL A 25 -14.13 23.71 5.06
CA VAL A 25 -13.89 23.24 6.44
C VAL A 25 -14.00 21.71 6.55
N LEU A 26 -15.02 21.10 5.93
CA LEU A 26 -15.20 19.64 5.98
C LEU A 26 -14.05 18.90 5.26
N SER A 27 -13.62 19.42 4.11
CA SER A 27 -12.55 18.79 3.31
C SER A 27 -11.20 18.81 4.00
N ALA A 28 -10.90 19.85 4.79
CA ALA A 28 -9.65 19.93 5.57
C ALA A 28 -9.48 18.76 6.54
N ILE A 29 -10.58 18.18 7.05
CA ILE A 29 -10.56 17.02 7.95
C ILE A 29 -10.73 15.71 7.16
N ALA A 30 -11.65 15.71 6.19
CA ALA A 30 -12.03 14.50 5.46
C ALA A 30 -10.92 13.99 4.52
N VAL A 31 -10.19 14.90 3.84
CA VAL A 31 -9.14 14.53 2.89
C VAL A 31 -7.97 13.79 3.55
N PRO A 32 -7.33 14.30 4.62
CA PRO A 32 -6.24 13.57 5.26
C PRO A 32 -6.71 12.25 5.89
N ALA A 33 -7.94 12.21 6.43
CA ALA A 33 -8.51 10.97 6.95
C ALA A 33 -8.71 9.91 5.85
N TYR A 34 -9.21 10.33 4.68
CA TYR A 34 -9.38 9.45 3.52
C TYR A 34 -8.03 8.95 2.98
N GLN A 35 -7.02 9.82 2.88
CA GLN A 35 -5.66 9.43 2.46
C GLN A 35 -5.07 8.36 3.39
N ASN A 36 -5.22 8.52 4.72
CA ASN A 36 -4.78 7.52 5.69
C ASN A 36 -5.51 6.18 5.52
N TYR A 37 -6.82 6.21 5.24
CA TYR A 37 -7.61 4.98 4.99
C TYR A 37 -7.14 4.25 3.73
N VAL A 38 -6.89 4.98 2.64
CA VAL A 38 -6.35 4.41 1.40
C VAL A 38 -4.97 3.81 1.64
N ALA A 39 -4.06 4.54 2.28
CA ALA A 39 -2.71 4.04 2.61
C ALA A 39 -2.75 2.76 3.46
N LYS A 40 -3.66 2.69 4.45
CA LYS A 40 -3.85 1.48 5.27
C LYS A 40 -4.36 0.29 4.45
N SER A 41 -5.24 0.54 3.49
CA SER A 41 -5.78 -0.49 2.58
C SER A 41 -4.70 -1.00 1.62
N GLU A 42 -3.89 -0.10 1.08
CA GLU A 42 -2.72 -0.43 0.26
C GLU A 42 -1.69 -1.26 1.05
N ALA A 43 -1.39 -0.86 2.29
CA ALA A 43 -0.50 -1.61 3.19
C ALA A 43 -1.03 -3.01 3.51
N ALA A 44 -2.33 -3.15 3.75
CA ALA A 44 -2.97 -4.44 3.99
C ALA A 44 -2.90 -5.36 2.75
N SER A 45 -3.11 -4.80 1.56
CA SER A 45 -2.98 -5.53 0.29
C SER A 45 -1.56 -6.06 0.08
N ALA A 46 -0.55 -5.19 0.24
CA ALA A 46 0.85 -5.58 0.15
C ALA A 46 1.23 -6.64 1.20
N LEU A 47 0.77 -6.48 2.44
CA LEU A 47 0.97 -7.45 3.51
C LEU A 47 0.35 -8.81 3.17
N ALA A 48 -0.84 -8.84 2.56
CA ALA A 48 -1.48 -10.08 2.14
C ALA A 48 -0.65 -10.80 1.06
N THR A 49 -0.11 -10.06 0.09
CA THR A 49 0.80 -10.59 -0.93
C THR A 49 2.09 -11.14 -0.31
N LEU A 50 2.66 -10.46 0.69
CA LEU A 50 3.83 -10.96 1.41
C LEU A 50 3.50 -12.22 2.23
N LYS A 51 2.37 -12.24 2.92
CA LYS A 51 1.96 -13.40 3.73
C LYS A 51 1.73 -14.65 2.89
N SER A 52 1.22 -14.53 1.66
CA SER A 52 1.03 -15.68 0.78
C SER A 52 2.34 -16.37 0.39
N VAL A 53 3.47 -15.65 0.43
CA VAL A 53 4.78 -16.19 0.03
C VAL A 53 5.62 -16.66 1.21
N VAL A 54 5.25 -16.35 2.46
CA VAL A 54 6.04 -16.72 3.65
C VAL A 54 6.22 -18.24 3.77
N THR A 55 5.14 -19.02 3.64
CA THR A 55 5.20 -20.49 3.75
C THR A 55 6.04 -21.14 2.66
N PRO A 56 5.81 -20.90 1.35
CA PRO A 56 6.66 -21.48 0.30
C PRO A 56 8.11 -20.98 0.37
N ALA A 57 8.33 -19.74 0.81
CA ALA A 57 9.69 -19.23 0.99
C ALA A 57 10.42 -19.88 2.17
N GLU A 58 9.70 -20.27 3.24
CA GLU A 58 10.25 -21.09 4.31
C GLU A 58 10.71 -22.46 3.80
N LEU A 59 9.90 -23.11 2.95
CA LEU A 59 10.26 -24.38 2.34
C LEU A 59 11.51 -24.23 1.48
N TYR A 60 11.58 -23.18 0.66
CA TYR A 60 12.77 -22.87 -0.14
C TYR A 60 14.02 -22.68 0.73
N ILE A 61 13.93 -21.94 1.84
CA ILE A 61 15.05 -21.77 2.77
C ILE A 61 15.47 -23.11 3.39
N GLN A 62 14.53 -24.02 3.68
CA GLN A 62 14.87 -25.34 4.21
C GLN A 62 15.57 -26.24 3.19
N GLU A 63 15.21 -26.14 1.91
CA GLU A 63 15.81 -26.95 0.84
C GLU A 63 17.14 -26.38 0.34
N ASN A 64 17.26 -25.04 0.26
CA ASN A 64 18.37 -24.35 -0.39
C ASN A 64 19.28 -23.57 0.59
N GLY A 65 18.90 -23.45 1.85
CA GLY A 65 19.67 -22.79 2.92
C GLY A 65 19.39 -21.29 3.06
N ASP A 66 19.38 -20.54 1.96
CA ASP A 66 19.08 -19.10 1.98
C ASP A 66 18.59 -18.54 0.61
N PHE A 67 18.23 -17.24 0.59
CA PHE A 67 17.98 -16.49 -0.66
C PHE A 67 19.25 -15.94 -1.32
N SER A 68 20.46 -16.36 -0.91
CA SER A 68 21.74 -15.79 -1.36
C SER A 68 22.09 -16.09 -2.82
N ALA A 69 21.27 -16.87 -3.52
CA ALA A 69 21.20 -16.77 -4.97
C ALA A 69 20.41 -15.50 -5.32
N THR A 70 21.10 -14.40 -5.59
CA THR A 70 20.55 -13.09 -6.03
C THR A 70 19.62 -13.17 -7.26
N ASP A 71 19.39 -14.36 -7.79
CA ASP A 71 18.44 -14.65 -8.83
C ASP A 71 17.01 -14.66 -8.27
N GLN A 72 16.43 -13.46 -8.15
CA GLN A 72 15.04 -13.27 -7.75
C GLN A 72 14.09 -14.14 -8.58
N THR A 73 14.43 -14.45 -9.84
CA THR A 73 13.58 -15.25 -10.72
C THR A 73 13.50 -16.71 -10.27
N ALA A 74 14.60 -17.28 -9.75
CA ALA A 74 14.62 -18.64 -9.21
C ALA A 74 13.78 -18.74 -7.94
N VAL A 75 13.93 -17.77 -7.01
CA VAL A 75 13.15 -17.74 -5.77
C VAL A 75 11.67 -17.53 -6.07
N PHE A 76 11.31 -16.60 -6.95
CA PHE A 76 9.94 -16.36 -7.36
C PHE A 76 9.30 -17.52 -8.12
N GLY A 77 10.08 -18.22 -8.94
CA GLY A 77 9.65 -19.46 -9.59
C GLY A 77 9.33 -20.57 -8.59
N ALA A 78 10.21 -20.78 -7.60
CA ALA A 78 9.99 -21.78 -6.55
C ALA A 78 8.80 -21.42 -5.63
N VAL A 79 8.60 -20.13 -5.37
CA VAL A 79 7.53 -19.61 -4.52
C VAL A 79 6.19 -19.47 -5.27
N GLY A 80 6.21 -19.59 -6.60
CA GLY A 80 5.01 -19.53 -7.44
C GLY A 80 4.38 -18.14 -7.55
N ILE A 81 5.18 -17.08 -7.47
CA ILE A 81 4.71 -15.70 -7.53
C ILE A 81 5.51 -14.90 -8.56
N SER A 82 4.90 -13.87 -9.17
CA SER A 82 5.64 -12.90 -9.99
C SER A 82 6.00 -11.66 -9.18
N SER A 83 7.12 -10.99 -9.50
CA SER A 83 7.50 -9.75 -8.82
C SER A 83 6.45 -8.64 -8.92
N GLY A 84 5.66 -8.62 -10.00
CA GLY A 84 4.57 -7.68 -10.25
C GLY A 84 3.17 -8.19 -9.91
N SER A 85 3.03 -9.20 -9.04
CA SER A 85 1.73 -9.80 -8.72
C SER A 85 0.74 -8.84 -8.04
N ASN A 86 1.24 -7.72 -7.51
CA ASN A 86 0.42 -6.65 -6.94
C ASN A 86 0.65 -5.36 -7.74
N THR A 87 -0.41 -4.69 -8.15
CA THR A 87 -0.33 -3.49 -9.00
C THR A 87 0.24 -2.26 -8.29
N LEU A 88 0.30 -2.27 -6.95
CA LEU A 88 0.80 -1.18 -6.12
C LEU A 88 2.33 -1.11 -6.09
N GLY A 89 3.05 -2.15 -6.52
CA GLY A 89 4.48 -2.23 -6.31
C GLY A 89 5.12 -3.51 -6.79
N THR A 90 6.33 -3.76 -6.34
CA THR A 90 7.09 -4.95 -6.71
C THR A 90 7.57 -5.71 -5.49
N LEU A 91 7.59 -7.03 -5.62
CA LEU A 91 8.28 -7.92 -4.69
C LEU A 91 9.76 -8.00 -5.07
N SER A 92 10.61 -8.04 -4.07
CA SER A 92 12.03 -8.34 -4.19
C SER A 92 12.47 -9.27 -3.07
N VAL A 93 13.53 -10.02 -3.32
CA VAL A 93 14.21 -10.82 -2.29
C VAL A 93 15.63 -10.32 -2.12
N SER A 94 16.17 -10.48 -0.93
CA SER A 94 17.54 -10.08 -0.59
C SER A 94 18.24 -11.18 0.20
N GLY A 95 19.56 -11.21 0.10
CA GLY A 95 20.41 -12.03 0.96
C GLY A 95 20.10 -11.78 2.44
N ASN A 96 20.25 -12.81 3.28
CA ASN A 96 19.76 -12.89 4.67
C ASN A 96 18.25 -13.16 4.82
N ASN A 97 17.67 -13.95 3.91
CA ASN A 97 16.32 -14.48 4.04
C ASN A 97 15.24 -13.40 4.23
N ALA A 98 15.35 -12.33 3.45
CA ALA A 98 14.41 -11.22 3.45
C ALA A 98 13.61 -11.15 2.14
N ILE A 99 12.30 -10.99 2.28
CA ILE A 99 11.35 -10.71 1.19
C ILE A 99 10.78 -9.33 1.44
N GLN A 100 10.83 -8.46 0.45
CA GLN A 100 10.35 -7.10 0.54
C GLN A 100 9.27 -6.85 -0.50
N PHE A 101 8.28 -6.04 -0.13
CA PHE A 101 7.39 -5.37 -1.05
C PHE A 101 7.72 -3.89 -1.07
N LYS A 102 8.02 -3.34 -2.24
CA LYS A 102 8.29 -1.92 -2.45
C LYS A 102 7.12 -1.29 -3.20
N PHE A 103 6.49 -0.28 -2.61
CA PHE A 103 5.44 0.48 -3.29
C PHE A 103 6.04 1.25 -4.45
N SER A 104 5.45 1.13 -5.64
CA SER A 104 5.82 1.90 -6.85
C SER A 104 4.65 2.68 -7.41
N LYS A 105 3.44 2.45 -6.87
CA LYS A 105 2.22 3.22 -7.14
C LYS A 105 1.41 3.38 -5.85
N GLY A 106 0.45 4.30 -5.88
CA GLY A 106 -0.44 4.57 -4.75
C GLY A 106 0.12 5.63 -3.81
N SER A 107 -0.44 5.69 -2.61
CA SER A 107 -0.25 6.77 -1.64
C SER A 107 1.14 6.77 -0.98
N MET A 108 1.91 5.68 -1.16
CA MET A 108 3.23 5.47 -0.55
C MET A 108 4.36 5.34 -1.59
N ALA A 109 4.09 5.70 -2.85
CA ALA A 109 5.04 5.56 -3.96
C ALA A 109 5.79 6.87 -4.26
N GLU A 110 6.37 7.48 -3.23
CA GLU A 110 7.18 8.67 -3.41
C GLU A 110 8.59 8.30 -3.90
N SER A 111 8.98 8.84 -5.06
CA SER A 111 10.27 8.55 -5.70
C SER A 111 11.43 8.83 -4.74
N GLY A 112 12.17 7.78 -4.35
CA GLY A 112 13.30 7.87 -3.42
C GLY A 112 12.94 7.82 -1.93
N SER A 113 11.65 7.75 -1.59
CA SER A 113 11.14 7.51 -0.22
C SER A 113 9.98 6.53 -0.27
N GLU A 114 10.06 5.53 -1.16
CA GLU A 114 8.96 4.60 -1.32
C GLU A 114 8.75 3.81 -0.03
N GLY A 115 7.47 3.60 0.30
CA GLY A 115 7.07 2.69 1.36
C GLY A 115 7.62 1.29 1.07
N THR A 116 8.11 0.61 2.11
CA THR A 116 8.52 -0.79 2.02
C THR A 116 7.97 -1.58 3.19
N ILE A 117 7.53 -2.80 2.92
CA ILE A 117 7.21 -3.81 3.93
C ILE A 117 8.17 -4.97 3.72
N THR A 118 8.91 -5.34 4.76
CA THR A 118 9.94 -6.38 4.69
C THR A 118 9.64 -7.49 5.67
N PHE A 119 9.56 -8.72 5.18
CA PHE A 119 9.55 -9.93 5.98
C PHE A 119 10.96 -10.50 6.00
N LYS A 120 11.57 -10.59 7.18
CA LYS A 120 12.89 -11.19 7.37
C LYS A 120 12.77 -12.42 8.26
N LYS A 121 13.31 -13.55 7.80
CA LYS A 121 13.43 -14.74 8.62
C LYS A 121 14.57 -14.54 9.62
N ASN A 122 14.25 -14.58 10.91
CA ASN A 122 15.24 -14.64 11.97
C ASN A 122 15.57 -16.11 12.26
N SER A 123 16.86 -16.40 12.48
CA SER A 123 17.39 -17.76 12.69
C SER A 123 16.79 -18.51 13.89
N SER A 124 16.09 -17.82 14.80
CA SER A 124 15.53 -18.43 16.02
C SER A 124 14.11 -17.97 16.38
N ALA A 125 13.60 -16.89 15.76
CA ALA A 125 12.35 -16.23 16.17
C ALA A 125 11.25 -16.24 15.09
N GLY A 126 11.43 -17.01 14.02
CA GLY A 126 10.48 -17.03 12.91
C GLY A 126 10.58 -15.78 12.03
N TRP A 127 9.50 -15.45 11.33
CA TRP A 127 9.44 -14.30 10.43
C TRP A 127 9.10 -13.02 11.18
N ALA A 128 9.95 -12.01 11.06
CA ALA A 128 9.70 -10.67 11.57
C ALA A 128 9.30 -9.75 10.40
N CYS A 129 8.27 -8.93 10.62
CA CYS A 129 7.84 -7.93 9.65
C CYS A 129 8.28 -6.52 10.11
N THR A 130 8.96 -5.79 9.23
CA THR A 130 9.35 -4.40 9.44
C THR A 130 8.83 -3.52 8.31
N THR A 131 8.61 -2.23 8.60
CA THR A 131 8.18 -1.26 7.60
C THR A 131 9.11 -0.05 7.55
N ALA A 132 9.30 0.55 6.38
CA ALA A 132 9.99 1.82 6.24
C ALA A 132 9.20 2.75 5.31
N ASN A 133 9.24 4.06 5.59
CA ASN A 133 8.54 5.11 4.85
C ASN A 133 7.02 4.88 4.69
N ILE A 134 6.40 4.22 5.67
CA ILE A 134 4.94 4.05 5.76
C ILE A 134 4.43 4.99 6.86
N PRO A 135 3.38 5.80 6.60
CA PRO A 135 2.77 6.62 7.63
C PRO A 135 2.34 5.76 8.82
N SER A 136 2.58 6.23 10.05
CA SER A 136 2.26 5.48 11.27
C SER A 136 0.78 5.06 11.37
N ALA A 137 -0.13 5.87 10.80
CA ALA A 137 -1.56 5.56 10.72
C ALA A 137 -1.90 4.38 9.77
N ALA A 138 -1.01 4.09 8.82
CA ALA A 138 -1.16 3.05 7.81
C ALA A 138 -0.31 1.79 8.09
N GLN A 139 0.55 1.82 9.12
CA GLN A 139 1.41 0.69 9.47
C GLN A 139 0.55 -0.52 9.88
N PRO A 140 0.78 -1.72 9.32
CA PRO A 140 0.06 -2.92 9.74
C PRO A 140 0.41 -3.32 11.17
N THR A 141 -0.58 -3.69 11.98
CA THR A 141 -0.38 -4.06 13.39
C THR A 141 0.49 -5.30 13.60
N SER A 142 0.67 -6.14 12.59
CA SER A 142 1.56 -7.30 12.64
C SER A 142 3.01 -6.98 12.30
N CYS A 143 3.33 -5.72 12.01
CA CYS A 143 4.65 -5.27 11.59
C CYS A 143 5.13 -4.14 12.52
N SER A 144 6.39 -4.22 12.96
CA SER A 144 7.02 -3.26 13.87
C SER A 144 8.00 -2.35 13.15
#